data_AF-A0A7C7E1M0-F1
#
_entry.id   AF-A0A7C7E1M0-F1
#
_cell.length_a   1.000
_cell.length_b   1.000
_cell.length_c   1.000
_cell.angle_alpha   90.00
_cell.angle_beta   90.00
_cell.angle_gamma   90.00
#
_symmetry.space_group_name_H-M   'P 1'
#
loop_
_entity.id
_entity.type
_entity.pdbx_description
1 polymer ?
#
loop_
_entity_poly.entity_id
_entity_poly.type
_entity_poly.pdbx_seq_one_letter_code
_entity_poly.pdbx_strand_id
1 'polypeptide(L)'
;MTKEKGTSVIALFNMSLLLVFTIVCLGVAFSTIRGFQDVQEERDNISELAVAMSYLNARLRQNDCSYAVRIDSSPIGDGSALVITEEIEDSEYETWIYWWAGELVESFIEKGDDRIEEASSPIAEIDGFEVTYDEPDLVKIHVWCGVGSKNKDLTFKVALRTQPIGAEEF
;
A
#
# COMPACT_ATOMS: atom_id res chain seq x y z
N MET A 1 -29.68 -50.76 -51.17
CA MET A 1 -29.53 -50.83 -49.71
C MET A 1 -28.06 -50.58 -49.37
N THR A 2 -27.61 -49.33 -49.29
CA THR A 2 -26.25 -48.94 -48.84
C THR A 2 -26.17 -47.41 -48.67
N LYS A 3 -26.62 -46.89 -47.51
CA LYS A 3 -26.39 -45.48 -47.14
C LYS A 3 -26.21 -45.34 -45.62
N GLU A 4 -25.32 -46.14 -45.02
CA GLU A 4 -25.00 -46.04 -43.58
C GLU A 4 -23.57 -45.56 -43.30
N LYS A 5 -22.61 -45.78 -44.20
CA LYS A 5 -21.20 -45.45 -43.94
C LYS A 5 -20.91 -43.94 -43.86
N GLY A 6 -21.56 -43.12 -44.69
CA GLY A 6 -21.35 -41.66 -44.69
C GLY A 6 -21.90 -40.98 -43.43
N THR A 7 -23.09 -41.40 -42.97
CA THR A 7 -23.74 -40.83 -41.78
C THR A 7 -22.96 -41.15 -40.50
N SER A 8 -22.39 -42.35 -40.39
CA SER A 8 -21.58 -42.74 -39.22
C SER A 8 -20.28 -41.94 -39.11
N VAL A 9 -19.59 -41.68 -40.23
CA VAL A 9 -18.36 -40.86 -40.24
C VAL A 9 -18.67 -39.39 -39.90
N ILE A 10 -19.77 -38.84 -40.42
CA ILE A 10 -20.21 -37.48 -40.10
C ILE A 10 -20.59 -37.36 -38.61
N ALA A 11 -21.26 -38.36 -38.05
CA ALA A 11 -21.59 -38.39 -36.63
C ALA A 11 -20.34 -38.46 -35.73
N LEU A 12 -19.35 -39.29 -36.09
CA LEU A 12 -18.07 -39.37 -35.39
C LEU A 12 -17.29 -38.05 -35.44
N PHE A 13 -17.31 -37.36 -36.59
CA PHE A 13 -16.67 -36.06 -36.75
C PHE A 13 -17.34 -34.99 -35.87
N ASN A 14 -18.68 -34.92 -35.88
CA ASN A 14 -19.43 -33.96 -35.05
C ASN A 14 -19.22 -34.21 -33.55
N MET A 15 -19.17 -35.47 -33.12
CA MET A 15 -18.87 -35.82 -31.73
C MET A 15 -17.45 -35.42 -31.32
N SER A 16 -16.48 -35.61 -32.23
CA SER A 16 -15.08 -35.20 -32.00
C SER A 16 -14.97 -33.67 -31.90
N LEU A 17 -15.68 -32.94 -32.76
CA LEU A 17 -15.72 -31.48 -32.74
C LEU A 17 -16.33 -30.96 -31.43
N LEU A 18 -17.43 -31.55 -30.97
CA LEU A 18 -18.09 -31.18 -29.72
C LEU A 18 -17.20 -31.47 -28.51
N LEU A 19 -16.45 -32.56 -28.53
CA LEU A 19 -15.48 -32.90 -27.49
C LEU A 19 -14.37 -31.86 -27.41
N VAL A 20 -13.74 -31.51 -28.54
CA VAL A 20 -12.67 -30.50 -28.59
C VAL A 20 -13.20 -29.14 -28.14
N PHE A 21 -14.38 -28.74 -28.60
CA PHE A 21 -15.05 -27.51 -28.16
C PHE A 21 -15.24 -27.49 -26.63
N THR A 22 -15.73 -28.58 -26.06
CA THR A 22 -15.94 -28.71 -24.61
C THR A 22 -14.62 -28.59 -23.84
N ILE A 23 -13.55 -29.23 -24.32
CA ILE A 23 -12.21 -29.16 -23.71
C ILE A 23 -11.66 -27.73 -23.78
N VAL A 24 -11.83 -27.03 -24.90
CA VAL A 24 -11.42 -25.63 -25.05
C VAL A 24 -12.22 -24.72 -24.13
N CYS A 25 -13.55 -24.87 -24.04
CA CYS A 25 -14.39 -24.11 -23.12
C CYS A 25 -14.00 -24.35 -21.66
N LEU A 26 -13.72 -25.60 -21.28
CA LEU A 26 -13.20 -25.93 -19.95
C LEU A 26 -11.84 -25.27 -19.71
N GLY A 27 -10.92 -25.32 -20.68
CA GLY A 27 -9.61 -24.67 -20.58
C GLY A 27 -9.71 -23.15 -20.38
N VAL A 28 -10.60 -22.49 -21.13
CA VAL A 28 -10.89 -21.06 -20.98
C VAL A 28 -11.52 -20.77 -19.61
N ALA A 29 -12.49 -21.57 -19.17
CA ALA A 29 -13.11 -21.41 -17.86
C ALA A 29 -12.11 -21.60 -16.70
N PHE A 30 -11.22 -22.59 -16.79
CA PHE A 30 -10.15 -22.80 -15.81
C PHE A 30 -9.11 -21.67 -15.81
N SER A 31 -8.71 -21.18 -16.98
CA SER A 31 -7.81 -20.02 -17.10
C SER A 31 -8.45 -18.76 -16.50
N THR A 32 -9.77 -18.63 -16.65
CA THR A 32 -10.56 -17.54 -16.08
C THR A 32 -10.57 -17.64 -14.55
N ILE A 33 -10.80 -18.83 -13.99
CA ILE A 33 -10.78 -19.05 -12.52
C ILE A 33 -9.41 -18.74 -11.92
N ARG A 34 -8.32 -19.13 -12.59
CA ARG A 34 -6.95 -18.83 -12.12
C ARG A 34 -6.60 -17.35 -12.27
N GLY A 35 -7.04 -16.71 -13.36
CA GLY A 35 -6.88 -15.27 -13.58
C GLY A 35 -7.68 -14.38 -12.62
N PHE A 36 -8.67 -14.91 -11.90
CA PHE A 36 -9.42 -14.17 -10.89
C PHE A 36 -8.81 -14.24 -9.48
N GLN A 37 -8.07 -15.30 -9.15
CA GLN A 37 -7.46 -15.46 -7.83
C GLN A 37 -6.19 -14.62 -7.66
N ASP A 38 -5.32 -14.56 -8.67
CA ASP A 38 -4.14 -13.68 -8.64
C ASP A 38 -4.51 -12.18 -8.66
N VAL A 39 -5.74 -11.83 -9.07
CA VAL A 39 -6.16 -10.42 -9.26
C VAL A 39 -6.85 -9.82 -8.03
N GLN A 40 -7.30 -10.62 -7.05
CA GLN A 40 -7.96 -10.10 -5.84
C GLN A 40 -6.95 -9.62 -4.79
N GLU A 41 -6.02 -10.47 -4.37
CA GLU A 41 -4.94 -10.11 -3.42
C GLU A 41 -4.04 -9.00 -4.01
N GLU A 42 -3.82 -9.04 -5.32
CA GLU A 42 -3.05 -8.02 -6.03
C GLU A 42 -3.76 -6.65 -6.12
N ARG A 43 -5.10 -6.62 -6.09
CA ARG A 43 -5.90 -5.39 -6.07
C ARG A 43 -6.01 -4.79 -4.67
N ASP A 44 -6.14 -5.63 -3.65
CA ASP A 44 -6.27 -5.18 -2.26
C ASP A 44 -4.96 -4.48 -1.83
N ASN A 45 -3.79 -5.07 -2.12
CA ASN A 45 -2.49 -4.44 -1.83
C ASN A 45 -2.27 -3.11 -2.58
N ILE A 46 -2.70 -3.00 -3.84
CA ILE A 46 -2.61 -1.71 -4.57
C ILE A 46 -3.55 -0.67 -3.94
N SER A 47 -4.73 -1.10 -3.49
CA SER A 47 -5.70 -0.22 -2.84
C SER A 47 -5.12 0.35 -1.54
N GLU A 48 -4.54 -0.49 -0.69
CA GLU A 48 -3.94 -0.06 0.58
C GLU A 48 -2.73 0.87 0.38
N LEU A 49 -1.84 0.55 -0.56
CA LEU A 49 -0.74 1.44 -0.93
C LEU A 49 -1.22 2.81 -1.42
N ALA A 50 -2.32 2.85 -2.19
CA ALA A 50 -2.91 4.09 -2.65
C ALA A 50 -3.57 4.89 -1.51
N VAL A 51 -4.21 4.22 -0.54
CA VAL A 51 -4.77 4.84 0.67
C VAL A 51 -3.64 5.45 1.49
N ALA A 52 -2.60 4.68 1.83
CA ALA A 52 -1.43 5.15 2.56
C ALA A 52 -0.79 6.36 1.88
N MET A 53 -0.54 6.28 0.57
CA MET A 53 0.08 7.36 -0.19
C MET A 53 -0.78 8.63 -0.23
N SER A 54 -2.10 8.49 -0.42
CA SER A 54 -3.02 9.63 -0.46
C SER A 54 -3.09 10.32 0.90
N TYR A 55 -3.12 9.52 1.97
CA TYR A 55 -3.14 9.99 3.34
C TYR A 55 -1.88 10.79 3.68
N LEU A 56 -0.70 10.19 3.45
CA LEU A 56 0.59 10.81 3.73
C LEU A 56 0.78 12.10 2.94
N ASN A 57 0.44 12.10 1.64
CA ASN A 57 0.51 13.31 0.82
C ASN A 57 -0.44 14.41 1.32
N ALA A 58 -1.64 14.05 1.76
CA ALA A 58 -2.59 15.01 2.30
C ALA A 58 -2.08 15.62 3.61
N ARG A 59 -1.54 14.81 4.52
CA ARG A 59 -0.97 15.29 5.80
C ARG A 59 0.26 16.16 5.58
N LEU A 60 1.17 15.77 4.69
CA LEU A 60 2.35 16.57 4.35
C LEU A 60 1.98 17.88 3.66
N ARG A 61 1.00 17.89 2.75
CA ARG A 61 0.55 19.14 2.10
C ARG A 61 -0.18 20.09 3.05
N GLN A 62 -1.01 19.55 3.94
CA GLN A 62 -1.72 20.36 4.94
C GLN A 62 -0.73 21.01 5.91
N ASN A 63 0.34 20.29 6.22
CA ASN A 63 1.36 20.70 7.18
C ASN A 63 2.68 21.13 6.50
N ASP A 64 2.63 21.52 5.22
CA ASP A 64 3.76 22.17 4.50
C ASP A 64 3.90 23.64 4.94
N CYS A 65 3.87 23.82 6.26
CA CYS A 65 4.07 25.06 7.00
C CYS A 65 5.38 24.94 7.77
N SER A 66 5.99 26.09 8.06
CA SER A 66 7.33 26.15 8.64
C SER A 66 7.48 25.28 9.89
N TYR A 67 8.43 24.35 9.88
CA TYR A 67 8.85 23.53 11.03
C TYR A 67 7.81 22.54 11.60
N ALA A 68 6.71 22.31 10.90
CA ALA A 68 5.67 21.41 11.38
C ALA A 68 6.02 19.92 11.22
N VAL A 69 6.91 19.54 10.31
CA VAL A 69 7.17 18.13 9.95
C VAL A 69 8.59 17.71 10.32
N ARG A 70 8.73 16.61 11.08
CA ARG A 70 10.02 15.97 11.39
C ARG A 70 9.99 14.45 11.20
N ILE A 71 11.16 13.86 11.11
CA ILE A 71 11.35 12.40 11.16
C ILE A 71 11.93 12.05 12.53
N ASP A 72 11.35 11.06 13.19
CA ASP A 72 11.81 10.55 14.48
C ASP A 72 11.90 9.01 14.46
N SER A 73 12.39 8.41 15.54
CA SER A 73 12.36 6.95 15.70
C SER A 73 10.94 6.46 15.96
N SER A 74 10.64 5.23 15.52
CA SER A 74 9.34 4.63 15.78
C SER A 74 9.06 4.50 17.29
N PRO A 75 7.87 4.87 17.78
CA PRO A 75 7.55 4.81 19.21
C PRO A 75 7.52 3.37 19.77
N ILE A 76 7.31 2.38 18.90
CA ILE A 76 7.18 0.95 19.24
C ILE A 76 8.48 0.15 19.09
N GLY A 77 9.60 0.79 18.76
CA GLY A 77 10.91 0.14 18.59
C GLY A 77 11.61 0.47 17.27
N ASP A 78 11.98 -0.56 16.51
CA ASP A 78 12.77 -0.37 15.28
C ASP A 78 11.92 0.21 14.15
N GLY A 79 12.48 1.23 13.48
CA GLY A 79 11.86 1.91 12.36
C GLY A 79 11.83 3.42 12.54
N SER A 80 11.20 4.09 11.58
CA SER A 80 11.07 5.55 11.53
C SER A 80 9.61 5.97 11.65
N ALA A 81 9.36 7.12 12.27
CA ALA A 81 8.06 7.77 12.33
C ALA A 81 8.13 9.14 11.64
N LEU A 82 7.03 9.52 11.00
CA LEU A 82 6.78 10.89 10.56
C LEU A 82 6.01 11.59 11.66
N VAL A 83 6.55 12.67 12.21
CA VAL A 83 5.90 13.44 13.27
C VAL A 83 5.52 14.82 12.75
N ILE A 84 4.27 15.19 12.98
CA ILE A 84 3.72 16.48 12.57
C ILE A 84 3.28 17.24 13.82
N THR A 85 3.84 18.42 14.06
CA THR A 85 3.50 19.29 15.18
C THR A 85 2.55 20.40 14.72
N GLU A 86 1.42 20.53 15.40
CA GLU A 86 0.39 21.54 15.13
C GLU A 86 0.06 22.30 16.44
N GLU A 87 -0.15 23.62 16.36
CA GLU A 87 -0.58 24.44 17.50
C GLU A 87 -2.10 24.66 17.40
N ILE A 88 -2.84 24.17 18.38
CA ILE A 88 -4.31 24.22 18.44
C ILE A 88 -4.71 24.79 19.80
N GLU A 89 -5.44 25.91 19.80
CA GLU A 89 -5.97 26.54 21.02
C GLU A 89 -4.92 26.72 22.14
N ASP A 90 -3.73 27.26 21.79
CA ASP A 90 -2.62 27.56 22.72
C ASP A 90 -1.91 26.31 23.30
N SER A 91 -2.17 25.13 22.71
CA SER A 91 -1.50 23.86 23.04
C SER A 91 -0.85 23.25 21.81
N GLU A 92 0.33 22.65 21.97
CA GLU A 92 1.02 21.93 20.89
C GLU A 92 0.59 20.46 20.88
N TYR A 93 0.17 19.98 19.71
CA TYR A 93 -0.18 18.59 19.46
C TYR A 93 0.80 17.97 18.47
N GLU A 94 1.00 16.67 18.59
CA GLU A 94 1.80 15.87 17.67
C GLU A 94 0.96 14.75 17.06
N THR A 95 0.99 14.67 15.74
CA THR A 95 0.51 13.52 14.99
C THR A 95 1.71 12.64 14.63
N TRP A 96 1.77 11.45 15.21
CA TRP A 96 2.77 10.43 14.93
C TRP A 96 2.23 9.48 13.88
N ILE A 97 2.92 9.32 12.76
CA ILE A 97 2.57 8.36 11.70
C ILE A 97 3.71 7.37 11.57
N TYR A 98 3.42 6.10 11.82
CA TYR A 98 4.41 5.03 11.88
C TYR A 98 3.78 3.69 11.51
N TRP A 99 4.61 2.67 11.32
CA TRP A 99 4.12 1.32 11.04
C TRP A 99 4.09 0.49 12.30
N TRP A 100 2.97 -0.18 12.53
CA TRP A 100 2.77 -1.06 13.66
C TRP A 100 1.86 -2.22 13.27
N ALA A 101 2.26 -3.44 13.67
CA ALA A 101 1.42 -4.63 13.56
C ALA A 101 0.83 -4.92 12.16
N GLY A 102 1.53 -4.55 11.07
CA GLY A 102 1.05 -4.76 9.69
C GLY A 102 0.16 -3.63 9.16
N GLU A 103 0.13 -2.49 9.84
CA GLU A 103 -0.67 -1.34 9.45
C GLU A 103 0.17 -0.07 9.51
N LEU A 104 -0.14 0.88 8.62
CA LEU A 104 0.20 2.27 8.82
C LEU A 104 -0.79 2.82 9.85
N VAL A 105 -0.29 3.36 10.95
CA VAL A 105 -1.12 3.90 12.03
C VAL A 105 -0.80 5.37 12.27
N GLU A 106 -1.78 6.09 12.81
CA GLU A 106 -1.57 7.43 13.35
C GLU A 106 -1.94 7.54 14.83
N SER A 107 -1.17 8.35 15.56
CA SER A 107 -1.49 8.71 16.94
C SER A 107 -1.49 10.23 17.06
N PHE A 108 -2.64 10.80 17.40
CA PHE A 108 -2.79 12.22 17.67
C PHE A 108 -2.80 12.46 19.18
N ILE A 109 -1.77 13.13 19.67
CA ILE A 109 -1.54 13.34 21.10
C ILE A 109 -1.09 14.76 21.40
N GLU A 110 -1.27 15.21 22.64
CA GLU A 110 -0.65 16.44 23.11
C GLU A 110 0.87 16.24 23.19
N LYS A 111 1.66 17.25 22.84
CA LYS A 111 3.11 17.14 22.81
C LYS A 111 3.66 16.80 24.19
N GLY A 112 4.43 15.71 24.26
CA GLY A 112 5.00 15.20 25.51
C GLY A 112 4.11 14.19 26.25
N ASP A 113 2.96 13.80 25.68
CA ASP A 113 2.22 12.62 26.15
C ASP A 113 2.90 11.34 25.63
N ASP A 114 3.20 10.40 26.53
CA ASP A 114 3.87 9.14 26.17
C ASP A 114 2.89 8.04 25.70
N ARG A 115 1.57 8.30 25.71
CA ARG A 115 0.53 7.33 25.33
C ARG A 115 0.31 7.23 23.82
N ILE A 116 1.41 7.25 23.06
CA ILE A 116 1.41 7.20 21.59
C ILE A 116 0.72 5.91 21.11
N GLU A 117 1.07 4.76 21.69
CA GLU A 117 0.49 3.47 21.31
C GLU A 117 -1.03 3.39 21.57
N GLU A 118 -1.49 3.89 22.73
CA GLU A 118 -2.90 3.84 23.12
C GLU A 118 -3.79 4.72 22.25
N ALA A 119 -3.25 5.81 21.71
CA ALA A 119 -3.94 6.74 20.82
C ALA A 119 -3.91 6.33 19.33
N SER A 120 -3.33 5.16 19.02
CA SER A 120 -3.11 4.73 17.63
C SER A 120 -4.40 4.32 16.93
N SER A 121 -4.59 4.83 15.71
CA SER A 121 -5.70 4.51 14.82
C SER A 121 -5.17 4.02 13.47
N PRO A 122 -5.73 2.94 12.90
CA PRO A 122 -5.27 2.38 11.63
C PRO A 122 -5.63 3.29 10.44
N ILE A 123 -4.72 3.37 9.48
CA ILE A 123 -4.87 4.11 8.22
C ILE A 123 -4.99 3.16 7.03
N ALA A 124 -4.06 2.21 6.91
CA ALA A 124 -3.97 1.27 5.79
C ALA A 124 -3.22 0.00 6.19
N GLU A 125 -3.62 -1.15 5.66
CA GLU A 125 -2.94 -2.44 5.88
C GLU A 125 -1.72 -2.54 4.95
N ILE A 126 -0.50 -2.40 5.50
CA ILE A 126 0.76 -2.41 4.74
C ILE A 126 1.81 -3.28 5.40
N ASP A 127 2.73 -3.84 4.60
CA ASP A 127 3.79 -4.72 5.12
C ASP A 127 5.02 -3.95 5.60
N GLY A 128 5.10 -2.65 5.32
CA GLY A 128 6.03 -1.77 6.02
C GLY A 128 6.14 -0.37 5.46
N PHE A 129 6.85 0.45 6.24
CA PHE A 129 7.00 1.89 6.08
C PHE A 129 8.41 2.31 6.49
N GLU A 130 9.00 3.18 5.70
CA GLU A 130 10.26 3.83 6.01
C GLU A 130 10.20 5.30 5.57
N VAL A 131 10.68 6.19 6.41
CA VAL A 131 10.75 7.62 6.13
C VAL A 131 12.14 8.14 6.47
N THR A 132 12.74 8.86 5.52
CA THR A 132 14.12 9.35 5.59
C THR A 132 14.24 10.74 4.97
N TYR A 133 15.28 11.48 5.34
CA TYR A 133 15.67 12.71 4.63
C TYR A 133 16.67 12.35 3.53
N ASP A 134 16.32 12.62 2.27
CA ASP A 134 17.25 12.51 1.13
C ASP A 134 18.14 13.77 1.03
N GLU A 135 17.54 14.93 1.29
CA GLU A 135 18.18 16.23 1.47
C GLU A 135 17.52 16.90 2.69
N PRO A 136 18.09 17.97 3.29
CA PRO A 136 17.51 18.59 4.48
C PRO A 136 16.03 18.92 4.33
N ASP A 137 15.64 19.42 3.16
CA ASP A 137 14.27 19.81 2.83
C ASP A 137 13.50 18.74 2.03
N LEU A 138 14.07 17.56 1.78
CA LEU A 138 13.45 16.52 0.96
C LEU A 138 13.16 15.26 1.78
N VAL A 139 11.91 15.10 2.18
CA VAL A 139 11.42 13.90 2.85
C VAL A 139 11.14 12.82 1.80
N LYS A 140 11.76 11.66 1.96
CA LYS A 140 11.51 10.46 1.18
C LYS A 140 10.73 9.46 2.02
N ILE A 141 9.60 9.03 1.51
CA ILE A 141 8.76 8.00 2.13
C ILE A 141 8.70 6.80 1.22
N HIS A 142 8.90 5.63 1.81
CA HIS A 142 8.79 4.32 1.19
C HIS A 142 7.72 3.50 1.93
N VAL A 143 6.76 2.98 1.18
CA VAL A 143 5.72 2.08 1.68
C VAL A 143 5.65 0.85 0.79
N TRP A 144 5.41 -0.33 1.36
CA TRP A 144 5.33 -1.56 0.58
C TRP A 144 4.28 -2.53 1.11
N CYS A 145 3.73 -3.32 0.18
CA CYS A 145 2.82 -4.44 0.41
C CYS A 145 3.32 -5.65 -0.39
N GLY A 146 3.49 -6.77 0.30
CA GLY A 146 3.94 -8.06 -0.19
C GLY A 146 5.21 -8.52 0.51
N VAL A 147 5.25 -9.81 0.86
CA VAL A 147 6.45 -10.47 1.39
C VAL A 147 7.11 -11.29 0.27
N GLY A 148 8.35 -10.95 -0.12
CA GLY A 148 9.17 -11.74 -1.05
C GLY A 148 9.13 -11.28 -2.53
N SER A 149 8.96 -12.22 -3.48
CA SER A 149 9.16 -11.99 -4.93
C SER A 149 8.05 -11.17 -5.62
N LYS A 150 6.91 -10.93 -4.97
CA LYS A 150 5.80 -10.08 -5.45
C LYS A 150 5.65 -8.84 -4.55
N ASN A 151 6.76 -8.20 -4.18
CA ASN A 151 6.69 -6.96 -3.42
C ASN A 151 6.23 -5.82 -4.34
N LYS A 152 5.21 -5.07 -3.91
CA LYS A 152 4.82 -3.81 -4.52
C LYS A 152 5.17 -2.71 -3.57
N ASP A 153 5.93 -1.75 -4.06
CA ASP A 153 6.37 -0.63 -3.26
C ASP A 153 6.09 0.69 -3.97
N LEU A 154 5.86 1.72 -3.17
CA LEU A 154 5.76 3.09 -3.62
C LEU A 154 6.77 3.91 -2.83
N THR A 155 7.66 4.57 -3.57
CA THR A 155 8.51 5.62 -3.04
C THR A 155 8.01 6.96 -3.57
N PHE A 156 7.85 7.93 -2.69
CA PHE A 156 7.64 9.31 -3.10
C PHE A 156 8.48 10.26 -2.27
N LYS A 157 8.80 11.39 -2.88
CA LYS A 157 9.60 12.45 -2.26
C LYS A 157 8.76 13.71 -2.20
N VAL A 158 8.79 14.37 -1.06
CA VAL A 158 8.09 15.63 -0.81
C VAL A 158 9.13 16.64 -0.37
N ALA A 159 9.27 17.70 -1.16
CA ALA A 159 10.07 18.86 -0.77
C ALA A 159 9.24 19.67 0.23
N LEU A 160 9.75 19.77 1.46
CA LEU A 160 9.27 20.69 2.48
C LEU A 160 9.77 22.08 2.11
N ARG A 161 8.92 23.10 2.22
CA ARG A 161 9.33 24.47 1.90
C ARG A 161 10.29 25.09 2.93
N THR A 162 10.60 24.38 4.01
CA THR A 162 11.37 24.91 5.15
C THR A 162 12.36 23.89 5.69
N GLN A 163 13.52 24.39 6.14
CA GLN A 163 14.63 23.58 6.64
C GLN A 163 14.28 22.78 7.91
N PRO A 164 14.86 21.58 8.08
CA PRO A 164 14.67 20.76 9.27
C PRO A 164 15.40 21.38 10.46
N ILE A 165 14.86 21.19 11.65
CA ILE A 165 15.49 21.62 12.91
C ILE A 165 16.76 20.78 13.11
N GLY A 166 17.94 21.40 13.02
CA GLY A 166 19.22 20.74 13.35
C GLY A 166 20.43 21.07 12.46
N ALA A 167 20.32 21.89 11.42
CA ALA A 167 21.44 22.19 10.52
C ALA A 167 22.39 23.33 11.00
N GLU A 168 22.30 23.80 12.25
CA GLU A 168 23.18 24.85 12.80
C GLU A 168 24.01 24.43 14.04
N GLU A 169 24.15 23.13 14.34
CA GLU A 169 25.13 22.68 15.35
C GLU A 169 25.89 21.43 14.90
N PHE A 170 26.71 21.53 13.85
CA PHE A 170 27.95 20.73 13.69
C PHE A 170 29.01 21.49 12.88
#